data_AF-A0A534IU13-F1
#
_entry.id   AF-A0A534IU13-F1
#
_cell.length_a   1.000
_cell.length_b   1.000
_cell.length_c   1.000
_cell.angle_alpha   90.00
_cell.angle_beta   90.00
_cell.angle_gamma   90.00
#
_symmetry.space_group_name_H-M   'P 1'
#
loop_
_entity.id
_entity.type
_entity.pdbx_description
1 polymer ?
#
loop_
_entity_poly.entity_id
_entity_poly.type
_entity_poly.pdbx_seq_one_letter_code
_entity_poly.pdbx_strand_id
1 'polypeptide(L)' 'MTENPCPSCGKAMETGFLIAEHFVEGARWTKVKTRLGTGGEKLVDADMLGNQYIAGFRCASCKLLLLFY' A
#
# COMPACT_ATOMS: atom_id res chain seq x y z
N MET A 1 4.49 0.67 25.58
CA MET A 1 5.31 0.68 24.35
C MET A 1 4.35 0.89 23.19
N THR A 2 4.66 1.78 22.25
CA THR A 2 3.78 2.02 21.10
C THR A 2 3.85 0.80 20.18
N GLU A 3 2.71 0.15 19.91
CA GLU A 3 2.64 -0.88 18.87
C GLU A 3 2.88 -0.18 17.52
N ASN A 4 3.95 -0.55 16.82
CA ASN A 4 4.33 -0.05 15.48
C ASN A 4 4.73 1.44 15.43
N PRO A 5 5.88 1.83 16.01
CA PRO A 5 6.40 3.19 15.87
C PRO A 5 6.84 3.46 14.42
N CYS A 6 6.54 4.65 13.92
CA CYS A 6 6.98 5.08 12.60
C CYS A 6 8.51 5.07 12.49
N PRO A 7 9.10 4.41 11.48
CA PRO A 7 10.55 4.31 11.36
C PRO A 7 11.23 5.65 11.06
N SER A 8 10.47 6.67 10.64
CA SER A 8 10.99 8.01 10.35
C SER A 8 10.94 8.95 11.56
N CYS A 9 9.93 8.86 12.44
CA CYS A 9 9.74 9.84 13.52
C CYS A 9 9.40 9.25 14.90
N GLY A 10 9.28 7.92 15.03
CA GLY A 10 8.96 7.23 16.28
C GLY A 10 7.51 7.35 16.77
N LYS A 11 6.68 8.21 16.15
CA LYS A 11 5.26 8.36 16.52
C LYS A 11 4.45 7.10 16.20
N ALA A 12 3.34 6.91 16.91
CA ALA A 12 2.37 5.86 16.60
C ALA A 12 1.86 5.97 15.16
N MET A 13 1.63 4.82 14.54
CA MET A 13 1.01 4.73 13.21
C MET A 13 -0.43 4.24 13.30
N GLU A 14 -1.26 4.70 12.37
CA GLU A 14 -2.65 4.27 12.21
C GLU A 14 -2.70 2.94 11.46
N THR A 15 -3.41 1.94 11.97
CA THR A 15 -3.72 0.71 11.22
C THR A 15 -4.79 0.96 10.17
N GLY A 16 -4.64 0.40 8.98
CA GLY A 16 -5.65 0.49 7.94
C GLY A 16 -5.28 -0.27 6.67
N PHE A 17 -5.86 0.14 5.55
CA PHE A 17 -5.63 -0.44 4.23
C PHE A 17 -5.34 0.65 3.21
N LEU A 18 -4.40 0.39 2.30
CA LEU A 18 -4.35 1.08 1.01
C LEU A 18 -5.34 0.39 0.07
N ILE A 19 -6.24 1.17 -0.54
CA ILE A 19 -7.13 0.70 -1.61
C ILE A 19 -6.56 1.09 -2.97
N ALA A 20 -6.52 0.15 -3.90
CA ALA A 20 -6.23 0.38 -5.31
C ALA A 20 -7.37 -0.16 -6.18
N GLU A 21 -7.90 0.69 -7.05
CA GLU A 21 -8.94 0.30 -8.00
C GLU A 21 -8.32 -0.40 -9.21
N HIS A 22 -8.92 -1.50 -9.65
CA HIS A 22 -8.45 -2.31 -10.77
C HIS A 22 -8.87 -1.72 -12.14
N PHE A 23 -8.59 -0.43 -12.38
CA PHE A 23 -8.91 0.20 -13.68
C PHE A 23 -8.01 -0.31 -14.82
N VAL A 24 -6.77 -0.73 -14.50
CA VAL A 24 -5.84 -1.37 -15.46
C VAL A 24 -5.41 -2.74 -14.94
N GLU A 25 -4.55 -2.79 -13.92
CA GLU A 25 -4.11 -4.03 -13.26
C GLU A 25 -4.06 -3.91 -11.72
N GLY A 26 -4.53 -2.76 -11.22
CA GLY A 26 -4.53 -2.35 -9.82
C GLY A 26 -3.15 -2.39 -9.12
N ALA A 27 -3.05 -2.89 -7.89
CA ALA A 27 -1.84 -2.82 -7.07
C ALA A 27 -0.75 -3.80 -7.52
N ARG A 28 0.36 -3.26 -8.02
CA ARG A 28 1.52 -4.01 -8.47
C ARG A 28 2.82 -3.44 -7.93
N TRP A 29 3.80 -4.31 -7.69
CA TRP A 29 5.17 -3.93 -7.41
C TRP A 29 6.02 -3.93 -8.69
N THR A 30 6.71 -2.82 -8.94
CA THR A 30 7.70 -2.72 -10.01
C THR A 30 8.90 -1.92 -9.54
N LYS A 31 10.09 -2.34 -9.99
CA LYS A 31 11.34 -1.58 -9.79
C LYS A 31 11.53 -0.46 -10.82
N VAL A 32 10.69 -0.43 -11.88
CA VAL A 32 10.83 0.47 -13.02
C VAL A 32 9.49 1.13 -13.33
N LYS A 33 9.50 2.46 -13.50
CA LYS A 33 8.32 3.20 -13.95
C LYS A 33 8.11 2.99 -15.44
N THR A 34 6.93 2.52 -15.83
CA THR A 34 6.52 2.39 -17.23
C THR A 34 5.55 3.51 -17.59
N ARG A 35 5.48 3.87 -18.88
CA ARG A 35 4.61 4.96 -19.36
C ARG A 35 3.12 4.69 -19.09
N LEU A 36 2.71 3.44 -19.10
CA LEU A 36 1.31 3.02 -18.91
C LEU A 36 1.03 2.47 -17.51
N GLY A 37 2.03 2.43 -16.62
CA GLY A 37 1.88 1.84 -15.29
C GLY A 37 1.62 0.33 -15.29
N THR A 38 1.86 -0.36 -16.40
CA THR A 38 1.63 -1.80 -16.56
C THR A 38 2.88 -2.63 -16.24
N GLY A 39 2.66 -3.91 -15.95
CA GLY A 39 3.72 -4.88 -15.64
C GLY A 39 4.07 -4.94 -14.16
N GLY A 40 5.15 -5.64 -13.83
CA GLY A 40 5.52 -5.91 -12.44
C GLY A 40 4.72 -7.07 -11.82
N GLU A 41 4.90 -7.28 -10.52
CA GLU A 41 4.30 -8.38 -9.77
C GLU A 41 2.98 -7.93 -9.12
N LYS A 42 1.92 -8.71 -9.29
CA LYS A 42 0.63 -8.44 -8.63
C LYS A 42 0.78 -8.71 -7.13
N LEU A 43 0.37 -7.77 -6.29
CA LEU A 43 0.55 -7.89 -4.84
C LEU A 43 -0.57 -8.66 -4.14
N VAL A 44 -1.83 -8.34 -4.46
CA VAL A 44 -3.01 -8.95 -3.85
C VAL A 44 -4.08 -9.23 -4.91
N ASP A 45 -5.01 -10.14 -4.62
CA ASP A 45 -6.18 -10.34 -5.47
C ASP A 45 -7.20 -9.22 -5.29
N ALA A 46 -7.98 -8.94 -6.35
CA ALA A 46 -9.11 -8.03 -6.27
C ALA A 46 -10.32 -8.72 -5.64
N ASP A 47 -11.15 -7.94 -4.94
CA ASP A 47 -12.46 -8.37 -4.47
C ASP A 47 -13.48 -8.48 -5.62
N MET A 48 -14.73 -8.85 -5.30
CA MET A 48 -15.81 -8.99 -6.28
C MET A 48 -16.16 -7.67 -7.00
N LEU A 49 -15.77 -6.52 -6.44
CA LEU A 49 -15.99 -5.20 -7.02
C LEU A 49 -14.76 -4.66 -7.76
N GLY A 50 -13.68 -5.45 -7.85
CA GLY A 50 -12.44 -5.06 -8.50
C GLY A 50 -11.56 -4.16 -7.64
N ASN A 51 -11.77 -4.09 -6.32
CA ASN A 51 -10.89 -3.35 -5.41
C ASN A 51 -9.82 -4.27 -4.83
N GLN A 52 -8.60 -3.75 -4.72
CA GLN A 52 -7.50 -4.41 -4.01
C GLN A 52 -7.19 -3.65 -2.72
N TYR A 53 -7.12 -4.39 -1.62
CA TYR A 53 -6.84 -3.85 -0.29
C TYR A 53 -5.52 -4.41 0.22
N ILE A 54 -4.56 -3.53 0.54
CA ILE A 54 -3.27 -3.90 1.11
C ILE A 54 -3.24 -3.40 2.55
N ALA A 55 -3.12 -4.31 3.50
CA ALA A 55 -3.06 -3.98 4.93
C ALA A 55 -1.78 -3.19 5.24
N GLY A 56 -1.83 -2.28 6.21
CA GLY A 56 -0.67 -1.51 6.57
C GLY A 56 -0.83 -0.55 7.72
N PHE A 57 0.23 0.21 7.93
CA PHE A 57 0.31 1.28 8.90
C PHE A 57 0.58 2.61 8.19
N ARG A 58 -0.10 3.68 8.61
CA ARG A 58 0.06 5.04 8.09
C ARG A 58 0.58 5.98 9.18
N CYS A 59 1.68 6.68 8.88
CA CYS A 59 2.10 7.83 9.67
C CYS A 59 1.60 9.11 9.00
N ALA A 60 0.54 9.73 9.54
CA ALA A 60 -0.04 10.95 8.99
C ALA A 60 0.93 12.15 9.00
N SER A 61 1.87 12.18 9.96
CA SER A 61 2.90 13.21 10.07
C SER A 61 3.96 13.08 8.97
N CYS A 62 4.53 11.89 8.80
CA CYS A 62 5.60 11.65 7.82
C CYS A 62 5.11 11.38 6.40
N LYS A 63 3.79 11.23 6.19
CA LYS A 63 3.20 10.75 4.92
C LYS A 63 3.83 9.43 4.45
N LEU A 64 4.07 8.54 5.40
CA LEU A 64 4.71 7.25 5.19
C LEU A 64 3.67 6.12 5.35
N LEU A 65 3.68 5.18 4.42
CA LEU A 65 2.93 3.92 4.50
C LEU A 65 3.92 2.76 4.64
N LEU A 66 3.63 1.86 5.59
CA LEU A 66 4.23 0.53 5.66
C LEU A 66 3.14 -0.46 5.29
N LEU A 67 3.35 -1.25 4.24
CA LEU A 67 2.34 -2.13 3.66
C LEU A 67 2.79 -3.59 3.78
N PHE A 68 1.81 -4.48 4.01
CA PHE A 68 1.98 -5.92 4.08
C PHE A 68 1.07 -6.55 3.01
N TYR A 69 1.67 -7.32 2.10
CA TYR A 69 1.02 -7.94 0.97
C TYR A 69 1.54 -9.36 0.76
#